data_AF-C0GD75-F1
#
_entry.id   AF-C0GD75-F1
#
_cell.length_a   1.000
_cell.length_b   1.000
_cell.length_c   1.000
_cell.angle_alpha   90.00
_cell.angle_beta   90.00
_cell.angle_gamma   90.00
#
_symmetry.space_group_name_H-M   'P 1'
#
loop_
_entity.id
_entity.type
_entity.pdbx_description
1 polymer ?
#
loop_
_entity_poly.entity_id
_entity_poly.type
_entity_poly.pdbx_seq_one_letter_code
_entity_poly.pdbx_strand_id
1 'polypeptide(L)'
;MKFKRTTLFALFLGMILLFIYVQSPRVGLSEVSVDIITDEAYTGSFSVGNNQEIFVSTALIYEFTLANTGRRQLGKYPVTLQLTLEHESDLLNDILYSMGWGFSGPGEIPPNEESKAVIHYELGVIDTKGVGGVQQLPDQDVLDEILDKALEATLIISEGHNELTRIDLRKYKTD
;
A
#
# COMPACT_ATOMS: atom_id res chain seq x y z
N MET A 1 -44.50 23.66 28.40
CA MET A 1 -44.05 23.26 27.05
C MET A 1 -43.90 21.75 27.02
N LYS A 2 -44.86 20.99 26.44
CA LYS A 2 -44.80 19.52 26.38
C LYS A 2 -43.94 19.12 25.19
N PHE A 3 -42.66 18.81 25.43
CA PHE A 3 -41.84 18.16 24.41
C PHE A 3 -42.51 16.83 24.04
N LYS A 4 -42.98 16.70 22.79
CA LYS A 4 -43.55 15.45 22.29
C LYS A 4 -42.44 14.39 22.33
N ARG A 5 -42.71 13.21 22.89
CA ARG A 5 -41.76 12.08 23.03
C ARG A 5 -41.02 11.75 21.73
N THR A 6 -41.64 12.00 20.59
CA THR A 6 -41.04 11.86 19.24
C THR A 6 -39.86 12.80 18.98
N THR A 7 -39.92 14.05 19.44
CA THR A 7 -38.85 15.06 19.30
C THR A 7 -37.64 14.72 20.14
N LEU A 8 -37.87 14.18 21.35
CA LEU A 8 -36.80 13.74 22.24
C LEU A 8 -36.06 12.51 21.66
N PHE A 9 -36.82 11.60 21.04
CA PHE A 9 -36.27 10.42 20.39
C PHE A 9 -35.43 10.78 19.15
N ALA A 10 -35.88 11.74 18.33
CA ALA A 10 -35.13 12.23 17.17
C ALA A 10 -33.81 12.92 17.58
N LEU A 11 -33.83 13.73 18.65
CA LEU A 11 -32.61 14.34 19.21
C LEU A 11 -31.63 13.29 19.73
N PHE A 12 -32.12 12.28 20.45
CA PHE A 12 -31.28 11.20 20.98
C PHE A 12 -30.66 10.37 19.85
N LEU A 13 -31.44 10.03 18.81
CA LEU A 13 -30.95 9.32 17.63
C LEU A 13 -29.92 10.14 16.85
N GLY A 14 -30.17 11.44 16.65
CA GLY A 14 -29.22 12.35 16.00
C GLY A 14 -27.89 12.45 16.75
N MET A 15 -27.94 12.47 18.09
CA MET A 15 -26.75 12.49 18.93
C MET A 15 -25.93 11.19 18.84
N ILE A 16 -26.60 10.04 18.77
CA ILE A 16 -25.94 8.73 18.54
C ILE A 16 -25.27 8.70 17.17
N LEU A 17 -25.95 9.15 16.11
CA LEU A 17 -25.39 9.18 14.76
C LEU A 17 -24.16 10.11 14.66
N LEU A 18 -24.22 11.28 15.31
CA LEU A 18 -23.07 12.18 15.43
C LEU A 18 -21.89 11.52 16.17
N PHE A 19 -22.18 10.77 17.23
CA PHE A 19 -21.14 10.07 18.00
C PHE A 19 -20.47 8.98 17.16
N ILE A 20 -21.24 8.22 16.38
CA ILE A 20 -20.72 7.20 15.46
C ILE A 20 -19.85 7.84 14.38
N TYR A 21 -20.29 8.96 13.80
CA TYR A 21 -19.54 9.69 12.78
C TYR A 21 -18.21 10.28 13.32
N VAL A 22 -18.17 10.71 14.58
CA VAL A 22 -16.94 11.21 15.21
C VAL A 22 -15.93 10.09 15.51
N GLN A 23 -16.40 8.86 15.70
CA GLN A 23 -15.57 7.70 16.02
C GLN A 23 -15.13 6.90 14.79
N SER A 24 -15.56 7.28 13.58
CA SER A 24 -15.15 6.59 12.35
C SER A 24 -13.62 6.65 12.19
N PRO A 25 -12.93 5.54 11.87
CA PRO A 25 -11.53 5.58 11.49
C PRO A 25 -11.33 6.54 10.32
N ARG A 26 -10.24 7.29 10.36
CA ARG A 26 -9.87 8.18 9.26
C ARG A 26 -8.39 7.99 8.99
N VAL A 27 -8.10 7.52 7.78
CA VAL A 27 -6.73 7.35 7.30
C VAL A 27 -6.52 8.33 6.17
N GLY A 28 -5.45 9.11 6.27
CA GLY A 28 -4.95 9.96 5.20
C GLY A 28 -3.66 9.40 4.63
N LEU A 29 -3.33 9.84 3.42
CA LEU A 29 -2.03 9.65 2.80
C LEU A 29 -1.36 11.02 2.70
N SER A 30 -0.31 11.23 3.48
CA SER A 30 0.44 12.50 3.47
C SER A 30 1.51 12.52 2.38
N GLU A 31 2.11 11.37 2.09
CA GLU A 31 3.18 11.24 1.10
C GLU A 31 3.12 9.88 0.42
N VAL A 32 3.45 9.85 -0.87
CA VAL A 32 3.75 8.64 -1.63
C VAL A 32 4.98 8.89 -2.48
N SER A 33 5.91 7.93 -2.49
CA SER A 33 7.00 7.87 -3.44
C SER A 33 6.97 6.52 -4.14
N VAL A 34 7.43 6.51 -5.39
CA VAL A 34 7.52 5.33 -6.23
C VAL A 34 8.87 5.36 -6.92
N ASP A 35 9.57 4.23 -6.92
CA ASP A 35 10.85 4.09 -7.59
C ASP A 35 11.12 2.63 -8.00
N ILE A 36 12.03 2.42 -8.95
CA ILE A 36 12.56 1.10 -9.32
C ILE A 36 13.99 1.00 -8.82
N ILE A 37 14.22 0.14 -7.83
CA ILE A 37 15.53 0.03 -7.18
C ILE A 37 16.02 -1.42 -7.12
N THR A 38 17.34 -1.59 -7.10
CA THR A 38 18.01 -2.86 -6.81
C THR A 38 18.65 -2.75 -5.43
N ASP A 39 17.95 -3.18 -4.38
CA ASP A 39 18.41 -3.04 -3.00
C ASP A 39 18.03 -4.26 -2.15
N GLU A 40 19.06 -4.92 -1.59
CA GLU A 40 18.91 -6.10 -0.72
C GLU A 40 18.08 -5.80 0.54
N ALA A 41 18.05 -4.55 1.01
CA ALA A 41 17.24 -4.18 2.17
C ALA A 41 15.73 -4.33 1.93
N TYR A 42 15.28 -4.24 0.66
CA TYR A 42 13.87 -4.35 0.30
C TYR A 42 13.51 -5.73 -0.23
N THR A 43 14.36 -6.30 -1.10
CA THR A 43 14.06 -7.55 -1.81
C THR A 43 14.77 -8.77 -1.24
N GLY A 44 15.73 -8.56 -0.33
CA GLY A 44 16.68 -9.60 0.06
C GLY A 44 17.60 -10.02 -1.08
N SER A 45 18.29 -11.13 -0.86
CA SER A 45 19.17 -11.76 -1.83
C SER A 45 18.91 -13.27 -1.91
N PHE A 46 19.19 -13.87 -3.05
CA PHE A 46 19.05 -15.31 -3.25
C PHE A 46 20.23 -15.87 -4.06
N SER A 47 20.52 -17.16 -3.87
CA SER A 47 21.61 -17.82 -4.58
C SER A 47 21.09 -18.83 -5.60
N VAL A 48 21.69 -18.83 -6.79
CA VAL A 48 21.36 -19.77 -7.87
C VAL A 48 22.61 -20.45 -8.41
N GLY A 49 22.44 -21.73 -8.78
CA GLY A 49 23.47 -22.55 -9.40
C GLY A 49 24.49 -23.14 -8.42
N ASN A 50 25.34 -24.02 -8.93
CA ASN A 50 26.33 -24.76 -8.15
C ASN A 50 27.43 -23.86 -7.55
N ASN A 51 27.65 -22.69 -8.16
CA ASN A 51 28.63 -21.72 -7.69
C ASN A 51 28.04 -20.73 -6.67
N GLN A 52 26.76 -20.90 -6.28
CA GLN A 52 26.04 -20.04 -5.32
C GLN A 52 26.15 -18.55 -5.67
N GLU A 53 25.89 -18.22 -6.93
CA GLU A 53 25.92 -16.82 -7.35
C GLU A 53 24.77 -16.08 -6.68
N ILE A 54 25.09 -14.99 -5.99
CA ILE A 54 24.14 -14.19 -5.21
C ILE A 54 23.57 -13.10 -6.12
N PHE A 55 22.25 -13.05 -6.18
CA PHE A 55 21.49 -12.03 -6.91
C PHE A 55 20.65 -11.19 -5.94
N VAL A 56 20.51 -9.92 -6.27
CA VAL A 56 19.59 -8.98 -5.63
C VAL A 56 18.52 -8.64 -6.67
N SER A 57 17.26 -8.79 -6.29
CA SER A 57 16.14 -8.47 -7.17
C SER A 57 16.02 -6.95 -7.32
N THR A 58 15.69 -6.52 -8.53
CA THR A 58 15.22 -5.15 -8.76
C THR A 58 13.72 -5.15 -8.53
N ALA A 59 13.17 -4.12 -7.89
CA ALA A 59 11.76 -4.07 -7.56
C ALA A 59 11.18 -2.67 -7.77
N LEU A 60 9.89 -2.64 -8.13
CA LEU A 60 9.06 -1.44 -8.04
C LEU A 60 8.63 -1.27 -6.58
N ILE A 61 9.08 -0.19 -5.94
CA ILE A 61 8.81 0.13 -4.54
C ILE A 61 7.83 1.28 -4.46
N TYR A 62 6.77 1.10 -3.68
CA TYR A 62 5.89 2.17 -3.22
C TYR A 62 6.17 2.41 -1.75
N GLU A 63 6.56 3.64 -1.37
CA GLU A 63 6.59 4.05 0.02
C GLU A 63 5.44 5.01 0.31
N PHE A 64 4.68 4.73 1.37
CA PHE A 64 3.55 5.52 1.80
C PHE A 64 3.78 6.06 3.20
N THR A 65 3.50 7.34 3.42
CA THR A 65 3.32 7.91 4.76
C THR A 65 1.83 7.99 5.07
N LEU A 66 1.37 7.08 5.93
CA LEU A 66 -0.03 6.97 6.34
C LEU A 66 -0.27 7.77 7.60
N ALA A 67 -1.31 8.61 7.61
CA ALA A 67 -1.69 9.42 8.76
C ALA A 67 -3.00 8.96 9.37
N ASN A 68 -3.01 8.65 10.67
CA ASN A 68 -4.24 8.43 11.41
C ASN A 68 -4.83 9.76 11.86
N THR A 69 -5.81 10.27 11.11
CA THR A 69 -6.51 11.53 11.43
C THR A 69 -7.75 11.31 12.31
N GLY A 70 -7.98 10.06 12.74
CA GLY A 70 -9.07 9.67 13.61
C GLY A 70 -8.69 9.75 15.09
N ARG A 71 -9.68 9.43 15.94
CA ARG A 71 -9.50 9.38 17.41
C ARG A 71 -9.22 7.98 17.95
N ARG A 72 -9.39 6.95 17.12
CA ARG A 72 -9.06 5.56 17.48
C ARG A 72 -7.75 5.14 16.84
N GLN A 73 -7.04 4.23 17.50
CA GLN A 73 -5.92 3.53 16.90
C GLN A 73 -6.40 2.71 15.68
N LEU A 74 -5.57 2.67 14.65
CA LEU A 74 -5.75 1.84 13.47
C LEU A 74 -4.84 0.63 13.58
N GLY A 75 -5.36 -0.56 13.32
CA GLY A 75 -4.60 -1.80 13.48
C GLY A 75 -4.34 -2.12 14.95
N LYS A 76 -4.38 -3.41 15.27
CA LYS A 76 -3.92 -3.97 16.55
C LYS A 76 -3.90 -5.49 16.41
N TYR A 77 -2.83 -6.15 16.83
CA TYR A 77 -2.80 -7.62 16.84
C TYR A 77 -4.06 -8.21 17.53
N PRO A 78 -4.78 -9.15 16.89
CA PRO A 78 -4.42 -9.89 15.67
C PRO A 78 -4.89 -9.27 14.34
N VAL A 79 -5.59 -8.13 14.37
CA VAL A 79 -6.13 -7.45 13.18
C VAL A 79 -5.27 -6.24 12.83
N THR A 80 -4.26 -6.44 11.99
CA THR A 80 -3.36 -5.36 11.54
C THR A 80 -3.97 -4.57 10.38
N LEU A 81 -3.35 -3.44 10.06
CA LEU A 81 -3.59 -2.74 8.80
C LEU A 81 -3.13 -3.59 7.62
N GLN A 82 -3.89 -3.53 6.53
CA GLN A 82 -3.57 -4.13 5.26
C GLN A 82 -3.67 -3.05 4.18
N LEU A 83 -2.72 -3.07 3.26
CA LEU A 83 -2.72 -2.21 2.09
C LEU A 83 -2.83 -3.08 0.85
N THR A 84 -3.60 -2.61 -0.12
CA THR A 84 -3.74 -3.27 -1.42
C THR A 84 -3.70 -2.21 -2.50
N LEU A 85 -2.95 -2.47 -3.57
CA LEU A 85 -2.96 -1.64 -4.77
C LEU A 85 -3.83 -2.32 -5.82
N GLU A 86 -4.77 -1.55 -6.37
CA GLU A 86 -5.50 -1.91 -7.58
C GLU A 86 -4.96 -1.03 -8.72
N HIS A 87 -4.18 -1.62 -9.63
CA HIS A 87 -3.65 -0.94 -10.81
C HIS A 87 -4.67 -0.89 -11.94
N GLU A 88 -4.77 0.27 -12.61
CA GLU A 88 -5.63 0.42 -13.79
C GLU A 88 -4.96 -0.12 -15.07
N SER A 89 -3.63 -0.23 -15.08
CA SER A 89 -2.83 -0.69 -16.23
C SER A 89 -2.77 -2.21 -16.33
N ASP A 90 -3.21 -2.77 -17.46
CA ASP A 90 -3.08 -4.20 -17.77
C ASP A 90 -1.62 -4.68 -17.75
N LEU A 91 -0.67 -3.83 -18.18
CA LEU A 91 0.76 -4.14 -18.13
C LEU A 91 1.23 -4.39 -16.69
N LEU A 92 0.84 -3.51 -15.76
CA LEU A 92 1.19 -3.67 -14.36
C LEU A 92 0.50 -4.89 -13.78
N ASN A 93 -0.77 -5.14 -14.13
CA ASN A 93 -1.43 -6.36 -13.68
C ASN A 93 -0.67 -7.61 -14.15
N ASP A 94 -0.36 -7.73 -15.44
CA ASP A 94 0.32 -8.91 -16.00
C ASP A 94 1.72 -9.13 -15.39
N ILE A 95 2.50 -8.04 -15.25
CA ILE A 95 3.84 -8.10 -14.67
C ILE A 95 3.76 -8.42 -13.17
N LEU A 96 3.00 -7.64 -12.41
CA LEU A 96 2.98 -7.74 -10.94
C LEU A 96 2.27 -9.00 -10.43
N TYR A 97 1.26 -9.55 -11.14
CA TYR A 97 0.62 -10.82 -10.74
C TYR A 97 1.51 -12.05 -11.01
N SER A 98 2.46 -11.95 -11.92
CA SER A 98 3.40 -13.04 -12.21
C SER A 98 4.64 -13.02 -11.30
N MET A 99 4.81 -11.96 -10.50
CA MET A 99 6.03 -11.67 -9.76
C MET A 99 5.84 -11.72 -8.24
N GLY A 100 6.96 -11.89 -7.53
CA GLY A 100 6.96 -11.83 -6.07
C GLY A 100 6.49 -10.45 -5.60
N TRP A 101 5.60 -10.42 -4.61
CA TRP A 101 5.15 -9.18 -3.98
C TRP A 101 5.37 -9.26 -2.48
N GLY A 102 5.63 -8.10 -1.87
CA GLY A 102 5.80 -7.99 -0.43
C GLY A 102 5.21 -6.71 0.12
N PHE A 103 4.86 -6.77 1.40
CA PHE A 103 4.36 -5.64 2.17
C PHE A 103 5.09 -5.58 3.51
N SER A 104 5.54 -4.38 3.85
CA SER A 104 6.03 -4.03 5.18
C SER A 104 5.27 -2.80 5.65
N GLY A 105 4.79 -2.78 6.89
CA GLY A 105 4.03 -1.65 7.37
C GLY A 105 3.77 -1.71 8.86
N PRO A 106 3.15 -0.65 9.40
CA PRO A 106 2.88 -0.58 10.82
C PRO A 106 1.82 -1.61 11.20
N GLY A 107 2.07 -2.37 12.26
CA GLY A 107 1.04 -3.22 12.86
C GLY A 107 -0.10 -2.39 13.47
N GLU A 108 0.21 -1.15 13.87
CA GLU A 108 -0.72 -0.18 14.43
C GLU A 108 -0.28 1.27 14.15
N ILE A 109 -1.24 2.19 14.03
CA ILE A 109 -1.02 3.64 13.93
C ILE A 109 -1.86 4.32 15.02
N PRO A 110 -1.25 4.89 16.07
CA PRO A 110 -1.97 5.61 17.11
C PRO A 110 -2.71 6.85 16.59
N PRO A 111 -3.70 7.38 17.34
CA PRO A 111 -4.44 8.57 16.95
C PRO A 111 -3.53 9.79 16.74
N ASN A 112 -3.70 10.48 15.59
CA ASN A 112 -2.93 11.66 15.19
C ASN A 112 -1.43 11.40 14.96
N GLU A 113 -1.05 10.16 14.70
CA GLU A 113 0.32 9.78 14.33
C GLU A 113 0.42 9.36 12.87
N GLU A 114 1.64 9.37 12.36
CA GLU A 114 1.99 8.90 11.02
C GLU A 114 2.86 7.65 11.10
N SER A 115 2.83 6.83 10.05
CA SER A 115 3.68 5.65 9.93
C SER A 115 3.96 5.32 8.48
N LYS A 116 5.16 4.78 8.25
CA LYS A 116 5.60 4.36 6.92
C LYS A 116 5.13 2.95 6.59
N ALA A 117 4.63 2.76 5.38
CA ALA A 117 4.35 1.46 4.81
C ALA A 117 5.01 1.35 3.44
N VAL A 118 5.40 0.14 3.07
CA VAL A 118 6.08 -0.19 1.83
C VAL A 118 5.36 -1.35 1.17
N ILE A 119 5.02 -1.19 -0.10
CA ILE A 119 4.66 -2.30 -0.99
C ILE A 119 5.76 -2.42 -2.03
N HIS A 120 6.21 -3.64 -2.30
CA HIS A 120 7.14 -3.90 -3.38
C HIS A 120 6.67 -5.02 -4.29
N TYR A 121 7.07 -4.93 -5.55
CA TYR A 121 6.91 -5.97 -6.55
C TYR A 121 8.26 -6.23 -7.21
N GLU A 122 8.71 -7.47 -7.16
CA GLU A 122 9.94 -7.87 -7.84
C GLU A 122 9.78 -7.70 -9.36
N LEU A 123 10.80 -7.18 -10.02
CA LEU A 123 10.89 -7.01 -11.47
C LEU A 123 11.96 -7.92 -12.09
N GLY A 124 12.68 -8.70 -11.29
CA GLY A 124 13.71 -9.64 -11.75
C GLY A 124 15.12 -9.16 -11.50
N VAL A 125 16.11 -9.83 -12.09
CA VAL A 125 17.53 -9.60 -11.84
C VAL A 125 18.29 -9.30 -13.12
N ILE A 126 19.44 -8.63 -12.98
CA ILE A 126 20.40 -8.46 -14.06
C ILE A 126 21.37 -9.65 -14.04
N ASP A 127 21.15 -10.65 -14.90
CA ASP A 127 22.04 -11.81 -15.02
C ASP A 127 23.19 -11.54 -15.99
N THR A 128 24.21 -10.82 -15.51
CA THR A 128 25.41 -10.54 -16.31
C THR A 128 26.25 -11.78 -16.63
N LYS A 129 26.02 -12.91 -15.94
CA LYS A 129 26.83 -14.13 -16.08
C LYS A 129 26.13 -15.25 -16.85
N GLY A 130 24.87 -15.08 -17.20
CA GLY A 130 24.08 -16.05 -17.97
C GLY A 130 23.89 -17.37 -17.22
N VAL A 131 23.73 -17.33 -15.89
CA VAL A 131 23.53 -18.51 -15.04
C VAL A 131 22.25 -19.25 -15.44
N GLY A 132 21.26 -18.53 -15.97
CA GLY A 132 19.97 -19.08 -16.36
C GLY A 132 19.13 -19.53 -15.17
N GLY A 133 17.81 -19.69 -15.39
CA GLY A 133 16.88 -20.07 -14.31
C GLY A 133 16.52 -18.93 -13.35
N VAL A 134 16.92 -17.70 -13.67
CA VAL A 134 16.47 -16.47 -12.98
C VAL A 134 15.60 -15.64 -13.92
N GLN A 135 14.59 -14.98 -13.35
CA GLN A 135 13.76 -14.04 -14.08
C GLN A 135 14.61 -12.81 -14.45
N GLN A 136 14.73 -12.55 -15.75
CA GLN A 136 15.45 -11.36 -16.22
C GLN A 136 14.64 -10.11 -15.94
N LEU A 137 15.36 -9.05 -15.57
CA LEU A 137 14.81 -7.70 -15.53
C LEU A 137 14.34 -7.30 -16.94
N PRO A 138 13.14 -6.69 -17.10
CA PRO A 138 12.71 -6.10 -18.36
C PRO A 138 13.68 -5.04 -18.87
N ASP A 139 13.62 -4.78 -20.18
CA ASP A 139 14.39 -3.71 -20.82
C ASP A 139 13.97 -2.33 -20.31
N GLN A 140 14.87 -1.34 -20.43
CA GLN A 140 14.68 0.01 -19.89
C GLN A 140 13.37 0.67 -20.35
N ASP A 141 12.98 0.51 -21.61
CA ASP A 141 11.73 1.10 -22.13
C ASP A 141 10.49 0.58 -21.39
N VAL A 142 10.51 -0.69 -20.96
CA VAL A 142 9.43 -1.30 -20.17
C VAL A 142 9.48 -0.80 -18.73
N LEU A 143 10.66 -0.64 -18.15
CA LEU A 143 10.82 -0.08 -16.80
C LEU A 143 10.32 1.36 -16.72
N ASP A 144 10.62 2.17 -17.74
CA ASP A 144 10.15 3.56 -17.83
C ASP A 144 8.62 3.61 -17.95
N GLU A 145 8.01 2.70 -18.72
CA GLU A 145 6.55 2.59 -18.83
C GLU A 145 5.89 2.13 -17.50
N ILE A 146 6.50 1.16 -16.81
CA ILE A 146 6.06 0.73 -15.48
C ILE A 146 6.05 1.90 -14.52
N LEU A 147 7.13 2.69 -14.49
CA LEU A 147 7.27 3.83 -13.58
C LEU A 147 6.26 4.95 -13.90
N ASP A 148 6.07 5.27 -15.19
CA ASP A 148 5.10 6.29 -15.62
C ASP A 148 3.67 5.94 -15.21
N LYS A 149 3.31 4.65 -15.26
CA LYS A 149 1.98 4.14 -14.92
C LYS A 149 1.80 3.72 -13.47
N ALA A 150 2.86 3.71 -12.66
CA ALA A 150 2.82 3.15 -11.30
C ALA A 150 1.78 3.86 -10.40
N LEU A 151 1.60 5.17 -10.55
CA LEU A 151 0.60 5.93 -9.79
C LEU A 151 -0.81 5.91 -10.43
N GLU A 152 -1.00 5.23 -11.57
CA GLU A 152 -2.32 4.91 -12.13
C GLU A 152 -2.94 3.73 -11.37
N ALA A 153 -3.12 3.93 -10.07
CA ALA A 153 -3.59 2.92 -9.14
C ALA A 153 -4.43 3.52 -8.01
N THR A 154 -5.24 2.67 -7.40
CA THR A 154 -5.97 2.98 -6.17
C THR A 154 -5.34 2.23 -5.00
N LEU A 155 -4.91 2.98 -3.98
CA LEU A 155 -4.50 2.42 -2.69
C LEU A 155 -5.73 2.20 -1.83
N ILE A 156 -5.95 0.94 -1.45
CA ILE A 156 -7.01 0.52 -0.53
C ILE A 156 -6.36 0.21 0.82
N ILE A 157 -6.92 0.81 1.87
CA ILE A 157 -6.45 0.59 3.24
C ILE A 157 -7.58 -0.08 4.00
N SER A 158 -7.31 -1.25 4.57
CA SER A 158 -8.28 -2.04 5.33
C SER A 158 -7.73 -2.45 6.70
N GLU A 159 -8.65 -2.75 7.60
CA GLU A 159 -8.38 -3.35 8.91
C GLU A 159 -9.20 -4.65 9.00
N GLY A 160 -8.52 -5.78 8.84
CA GLY A 160 -9.18 -7.07 8.63
C GLY A 160 -10.04 -7.03 7.36
N HIS A 161 -11.34 -7.31 7.48
CA HIS A 161 -12.28 -7.27 6.35
C HIS A 161 -12.96 -5.92 6.15
N ASN A 162 -12.62 -4.91 6.96
CA ASN A 162 -13.23 -3.59 6.88
C ASN A 162 -12.35 -2.65 6.07
N GLU A 163 -12.82 -2.25 4.88
CA GLU A 163 -12.21 -1.16 4.14
C GLU A 163 -12.37 0.16 4.92
N LEU A 164 -11.26 0.85 5.15
CA LEU A 164 -11.23 2.14 5.85
C LEU A 164 -11.31 3.29 4.85
N THR A 165 -10.58 3.18 3.74
CA THR A 165 -10.53 4.21 2.70
C THR A 165 -9.98 3.67 1.38
N ARG A 166 -10.26 4.40 0.29
CA ARG A 166 -9.67 4.22 -1.04
C ARG A 166 -9.08 5.55 -1.49
N ILE A 167 -7.83 5.52 -1.95
CA ILE A 167 -7.05 6.72 -2.30
C ILE A 167 -6.56 6.57 -3.74
N ASP A 168 -7.01 7.46 -4.61
CA ASP A 168 -6.52 7.57 -5.99
C ASP A 168 -5.12 8.17 -5.98
N LEU A 169 -4.11 7.39 -6.39
CA LEU A 169 -2.70 7.78 -6.35
C LEU A 169 -2.31 8.74 -7.47
N ARG A 170 -3.11 8.89 -8.53
CA ARG A 170 -2.85 9.87 -9.61
C ARG A 170 -2.78 11.30 -9.10
N LYS A 171 -3.46 11.58 -7.98
CA LYS A 171 -3.43 12.87 -7.29
C LYS A 171 -2.05 13.27 -6.78
N TYR A 172 -1.12 12.32 -6.72
CA TYR A 172 0.24 12.49 -6.23
C TYR A 172 1.28 12.36 -7.35
N LYS A 173 0.85 12.18 -8.61
CA LYS A 173 1.75 12.26 -9.76
C LYS A 173 2.19 13.71 -9.91
N THR A 174 3.46 13.99 -9.66
CA THR A 174 4.07 15.28 -9.99
C THR A 174 4.39 15.32 -11.47
N ASP A 175 3.98 16.40 -12.14
CA ASP A 175 4.32 16.72 -13.55
C ASP A 175 5.82 16.95 -13.76
#